data_AF-D4AYB2-F1
#
_entry.id   AF-D4AYB2-F1
#
_cell.length_a   1.000
_cell.length_b   1.000
_cell.length_c   1.000
_cell.angle_alpha   90.00
_cell.angle_beta   90.00
_cell.angle_gamma   90.00
#
_symmetry.space_group_name_H-M   'P 1'
#
loop_
_entity.id
_entity.type
_entity.pdbx_description
1 polymer ?
#
loop_
_entity_poly.entity_id
_entity_poly.type
_entity_poly.pdbx_seq_one_letter_code
_entity_poly.pdbx_strand_id
1 'polypeptide(L)'
;MAMCIGSSVAELVSAYPTAGGMYFVTKHVVPKEQVPIFAWIQGWCNLLGQTAGVSSVAYTVSQMLLAAASMNSNLDDDGNYSFKPTALQTVLLSIALLCIMGIICSLTTKSLHRIILWFAPINILASIGICIALLVLTPNKQSAHWVFTNVTDGSGWHSKAFSFLLGFIAVAWTMTDYDGTTHMSEETHDAAVRGPVAIQTAVVVSGAFGWMLTVTMCFCITDLEAVLKSPTGLPAAQIFLDAGGKTGGTIMWSFAVLVQFFTGCSAMLADTRMAYAFARDDALPFSK
;
A
#
# COMPACT_ATOMS: atom_id res chain seq x y z
N MET A 1 13.79 -8.64 -6.50
CA MET A 1 14.26 -7.59 -5.57
C MET A 1 13.61 -7.75 -4.20
N ALA A 2 12.30 -7.55 -4.06
CA ALA A 2 11.54 -7.71 -2.81
C ALA A 2 11.88 -8.99 -2.03
N MET A 3 11.88 -10.15 -2.68
CA MET A 3 12.23 -11.43 -2.04
C MET A 3 13.68 -11.50 -1.54
N CYS A 4 14.64 -10.87 -2.23
CA CYS A 4 16.03 -10.86 -1.79
C CYS A 4 16.18 -10.05 -0.51
N ILE A 5 15.59 -8.84 -0.48
CA ILE A 5 15.57 -7.97 0.70
C ILE A 5 14.82 -8.65 1.85
N GLY A 6 13.61 -9.17 1.58
CA GLY A 6 12.80 -9.88 2.56
C GLY A 6 13.50 -11.13 3.11
N SER A 7 14.30 -11.85 2.31
CA SER A 7 15.08 -13.00 2.78
C SER A 7 16.23 -12.56 3.70
N SER A 8 16.94 -11.48 3.37
CA SER A 8 17.96 -10.91 4.25
C SER A 8 17.37 -10.42 5.57
N VAL A 9 16.22 -9.74 5.53
CA VAL A 9 15.50 -9.34 6.75
C VAL A 9 15.05 -10.57 7.53
N ALA A 10 14.46 -11.57 6.87
CA ALA A 10 14.01 -12.81 7.50
C ALA A 10 15.14 -13.54 8.25
N GLU A 11 16.35 -13.59 7.68
CA GLU A 11 17.53 -14.15 8.37
C GLU A 11 17.84 -13.40 9.67
N LEU A 12 17.84 -12.06 9.61
CA LEU A 12 18.09 -11.21 10.78
C LEU A 12 17.02 -11.35 11.86
N VAL A 13 15.75 -11.49 11.47
CA VAL A 13 14.63 -11.73 12.40
C VAL A 13 14.74 -13.09 13.07
N SER A 14 15.19 -14.10 12.32
CA SER A 14 15.42 -15.44 12.87
C SER A 14 16.54 -15.44 13.91
N ALA A 15 17.63 -14.70 13.64
CA ALA A 15 18.76 -14.58 14.55
C ALA A 15 18.46 -13.71 15.78
N TYR A 16 17.67 -12.63 15.62
CA TYR A 16 17.42 -11.63 16.67
C TYR A 16 15.93 -11.23 16.74
N PRO A 17 15.03 -12.12 17.22
CA PRO A 17 13.60 -11.84 17.32
C PRO A 17 13.29 -10.89 18.48
N THR A 18 13.35 -9.59 18.23
CA THR A 18 13.09 -8.55 19.25
C THR A 18 12.27 -7.39 18.67
N ALA A 19 11.41 -6.74 19.47
CA ALA A 19 10.55 -5.66 18.96
C ALA A 19 11.34 -4.39 18.58
N GLY A 20 12.61 -4.30 18.96
CA GLY A 20 13.53 -3.26 18.52
C GLY A 20 13.87 -3.33 17.01
N GLY A 21 13.36 -4.34 16.30
CA GLY A 21 13.42 -4.44 14.85
C GLY A 21 14.83 -4.35 14.28
N MET A 22 14.96 -3.76 13.09
CA MET A 22 16.26 -3.65 12.42
C MET A 22 17.25 -2.71 13.14
N TYR A 23 16.77 -1.78 13.97
CA TYR A 23 17.62 -0.93 14.80
C TYR A 23 18.41 -1.77 15.82
N PHE A 24 17.76 -2.71 16.51
CA PHE A 24 18.43 -3.58 17.48
C PHE A 24 19.41 -4.55 16.81
N VAL A 25 19.06 -5.06 15.64
CA VAL A 25 19.94 -5.93 14.84
C VAL A 25 21.26 -5.23 14.51
N THR A 26 21.22 -3.92 14.22
CA THR A 26 22.40 -3.11 13.86
C THR A 26 23.50 -3.17 14.93
N LYS A 27 23.13 -3.31 16.21
CA LYS A 27 24.09 -3.48 17.32
C LYS A 27 24.94 -4.75 17.23
N HIS A 28 24.44 -5.78 16.55
CA HIS A 28 25.09 -7.10 16.46
C HIS A 28 25.86 -7.30 15.15
N VAL A 29 25.50 -6.58 14.08
CA VAL A 29 26.10 -6.74 12.74
C VAL A 29 27.14 -5.68 12.40
N VAL A 30 27.16 -4.53 13.10
CA VAL A 30 28.08 -3.42 12.84
C VAL A 30 29.23 -3.40 13.87
N PRO A 31 30.46 -3.02 13.49
CA PRO A 31 31.55 -2.80 14.44
C PRO A 31 31.14 -1.86 15.59
N LYS A 32 31.53 -2.19 16.82
CA LYS A 32 31.08 -1.49 18.05
C LYS A 32 31.23 0.04 18.00
N GLU A 33 32.25 0.54 17.32
CA GLU A 33 32.54 1.96 17.15
C GLU A 33 31.53 2.69 16.26
N GLN A 34 30.91 1.98 15.30
CA GLN A 34 30.02 2.55 14.31
C GLN A 34 28.54 2.32 14.64
N VAL A 35 28.23 1.45 15.61
CA VAL A 35 26.85 1.13 16.04
C VAL A 35 25.98 2.37 16.26
N PRO A 36 26.44 3.44 16.97
CA PRO A 36 25.57 4.60 17.22
C PRO A 36 25.12 5.30 15.94
N ILE A 37 26.01 5.46 14.97
CA ILE A 37 25.72 6.18 13.72
C ILE A 37 24.79 5.36 12.84
N PHE A 38 25.09 4.08 12.62
CA PHE A 38 24.25 3.22 11.77
C PHE A 38 22.87 2.99 12.37
N ALA A 39 22.79 2.78 13.68
CA ALA A 39 21.51 2.59 14.36
C ALA A 39 20.65 3.87 14.27
N TRP A 40 21.26 5.04 14.45
CA TRP A 40 20.56 6.33 14.29
C TRP A 40 20.04 6.53 12.86
N ILE A 41 20.89 6.35 11.83
CA ILE A 41 20.47 6.49 10.42
C ILE A 41 19.36 5.50 10.09
N GLN A 42 19.57 4.21 10.39
CA GLN A 42 18.62 3.13 10.09
C GLN A 42 17.25 3.42 10.68
N GLY A 43 17.22 3.76 11.97
CA GLY A 43 15.96 3.95 12.66
C GLY A 43 15.26 5.28 12.31
N TRP A 44 15.99 6.37 12.02
CA TRP A 44 15.36 7.59 11.48
C TRP A 44 14.82 7.38 10.07
N CYS A 45 15.54 6.67 9.21
CA CYS A 45 15.06 6.32 7.88
C CYS A 45 13.81 5.44 7.94
N ASN A 46 13.76 4.47 8.86
CA ASN A 46 12.58 3.62 9.05
C ASN A 46 11.40 4.41 9.64
N LEU A 47 11.63 5.31 10.61
CA LEU A 47 10.56 6.11 11.25
C LEU A 47 9.94 7.08 10.23
N LEU A 48 10.78 7.88 9.58
CA LEU A 48 10.31 8.81 8.55
C LEU A 48 9.67 8.08 7.37
N GLY A 49 10.23 6.92 7.00
CA GLY A 49 9.68 6.06 5.95
C GLY A 49 8.30 5.52 6.29
N GLN A 50 8.09 4.99 7.51
CA GLN A 50 6.80 4.50 7.97
C GLN A 50 5.77 5.63 8.09
N THR A 51 6.14 6.74 8.73
CA THR A 51 5.24 7.90 8.88
C THR A 51 4.84 8.51 7.53
N ALA A 52 5.77 8.62 6.58
CA ALA A 52 5.48 9.03 5.20
C ALA A 52 4.62 7.99 4.46
N GLY A 53 4.88 6.71 4.70
CA GLY A 53 4.08 5.55 4.30
C GLY A 53 2.60 5.71 4.63
N VAL A 54 2.32 5.86 5.91
CA VAL A 54 0.96 6.03 6.46
C VAL A 54 0.28 7.28 5.91
N SER A 55 1.01 8.40 5.84
CA SER A 55 0.49 9.66 5.30
C SER A 55 0.09 9.54 3.83
N SER A 56 0.90 8.86 3.02
CA SER A 56 0.62 8.59 1.60
C SER A 56 -0.59 7.67 1.41
N VAL A 57 -0.74 6.64 2.25
CA VAL A 57 -1.92 5.77 2.22
C VAL A 57 -3.19 6.53 2.57
N ALA A 58 -3.17 7.35 3.63
CA ALA A 58 -4.33 8.17 4.01
C ALA A 58 -4.71 9.17 2.91
N TYR A 59 -3.73 9.79 2.26
CA TYR A 59 -3.95 10.66 1.11
C TYR A 59 -4.58 9.91 -0.06
N THR A 60 -4.09 8.71 -0.37
CA THR A 60 -4.64 7.85 -1.44
C THR A 60 -6.09 7.48 -1.13
N VAL A 61 -6.42 7.07 0.09
CA VAL A 61 -7.80 6.73 0.49
C VAL A 61 -8.72 7.94 0.35
N SER A 62 -8.26 9.14 0.72
CA SER A 62 -9.01 10.38 0.50
C SER A 62 -9.30 10.62 -0.97
N GLN A 63 -8.30 10.47 -1.84
CA GLN A 63 -8.51 10.59 -3.29
C GLN A 63 -9.50 9.55 -3.80
N MET A 64 -9.42 8.31 -3.31
CA MET A 64 -10.35 7.25 -3.71
C MET A 64 -11.79 7.54 -3.26
N LEU A 65 -12.00 8.05 -2.05
CA LEU A 65 -13.32 8.46 -1.56
C LEU A 65 -13.90 9.62 -2.36
N LEU A 66 -13.07 10.63 -2.66
CA LEU A 66 -13.48 11.77 -3.47
C LEU A 66 -13.77 11.37 -4.92
N ALA A 67 -13.01 10.42 -5.47
CA ALA A 67 -13.32 9.81 -6.76
C ALA A 67 -14.63 9.04 -6.72
N ALA A 68 -14.93 8.29 -5.64
CA ALA A 68 -16.22 7.60 -5.47
C ALA A 68 -17.40 8.58 -5.46
N ALA A 69 -17.25 9.72 -4.80
CA ALA A 69 -18.23 10.80 -4.80
C ALA A 69 -18.38 11.43 -6.19
N SER A 70 -17.27 11.62 -6.90
CA SER A 70 -17.25 12.13 -8.28
C SER A 70 -17.97 11.15 -9.23
N MET A 71 -17.64 9.85 -9.19
CA MET A 71 -18.29 8.79 -9.97
C MET A 71 -19.81 8.73 -9.80
N ASN A 72 -20.31 9.09 -8.60
CA ASN A 72 -21.73 9.08 -8.29
C ASN A 72 -22.44 10.43 -8.55
N SER A 73 -21.67 11.49 -8.76
CA SER A 73 -22.16 12.80 -9.14
C SER A 73 -22.81 12.78 -10.54
N ASN A 74 -23.63 13.78 -10.82
CA ASN A 74 -24.17 13.99 -12.17
C ASN A 74 -23.04 14.51 -13.08
N LEU A 75 -22.97 14.02 -14.31
CA LEU A 75 -22.16 14.64 -15.35
C LEU A 75 -22.87 15.92 -15.78
N ASP A 76 -22.12 17.01 -15.82
CA ASP A 76 -22.53 18.25 -16.47
C ASP A 76 -22.49 18.07 -18.00
N ASP A 77 -23.19 18.94 -18.74
CA ASP A 77 -23.30 18.85 -20.21
C ASP A 77 -21.92 18.90 -20.93
N ASP A 78 -20.89 19.44 -20.26
CA ASP A 78 -19.49 19.49 -20.73
C ASP A 78 -18.67 18.21 -20.44
N GLY A 79 -19.31 17.11 -20.00
CA GLY A 79 -18.62 15.85 -19.71
C GLY A 79 -17.78 15.86 -18.43
N ASN A 80 -17.96 16.87 -17.58
CA ASN A 80 -17.28 17.00 -16.30
C ASN A 80 -18.20 16.53 -15.15
N TYR A 81 -17.66 15.85 -14.15
CA TYR A 81 -18.41 15.59 -12.93
C TYR A 81 -18.70 16.91 -12.20
N SER A 82 -19.95 17.10 -11.74
CA SER A 82 -20.37 18.28 -10.99
C SER A 82 -19.57 18.46 -9.67
N PHE A 83 -18.96 17.38 -9.17
CA PHE A 83 -18.03 17.44 -8.04
C PHE A 83 -16.58 17.23 -8.51
N LYS A 84 -15.81 18.32 -8.56
CA LYS A 84 -14.35 18.30 -8.73
C LYS A 84 -13.68 18.46 -7.37
N PRO A 85 -12.97 17.44 -6.85
CA PRO A 85 -12.31 17.56 -5.56
C PRO A 85 -11.20 18.59 -5.61
N THR A 86 -11.27 19.58 -4.72
CA THR A 86 -10.19 20.56 -4.55
C THR A 86 -9.02 19.92 -3.79
N ALA A 87 -7.78 20.33 -4.09
CA ALA A 87 -6.59 19.86 -3.37
C ALA A 87 -6.74 20.01 -1.84
N LEU A 88 -7.32 21.12 -1.38
CA LEU A 88 -7.62 21.35 0.05
C LEU A 88 -8.59 20.31 0.63
N GLN A 89 -9.63 19.91 -0.10
CA GLN A 89 -10.57 18.90 0.39
C GLN A 89 -9.91 17.53 0.56
N THR A 90 -8.99 17.19 -0.35
CA THR A 90 -8.21 15.94 -0.27
C THR A 90 -7.33 15.93 0.98
N VAL A 91 -6.65 17.04 1.26
CA VAL A 91 -5.79 17.19 2.45
C VAL A 91 -6.61 17.18 3.75
N LEU A 92 -7.73 17.90 3.79
CA LEU A 92 -8.60 17.92 4.98
C LEU A 92 -9.18 16.53 5.27
N LEU A 93 -9.62 15.81 4.24
CA LEU A 93 -10.10 14.45 4.38
C LEU A 93 -8.98 13.50 4.81
N SER A 94 -7.75 13.66 4.30
CA SER A 94 -6.63 12.81 4.71
C SER A 94 -6.27 13.02 6.16
N ILE A 95 -6.30 14.27 6.66
CA ILE A 95 -6.09 14.57 8.08
C ILE A 95 -7.18 13.91 8.93
N ALA A 96 -8.45 14.02 8.52
CA ALA A 96 -9.55 13.37 9.23
C ALA A 96 -9.41 11.83 9.26
N LEU A 97 -9.03 11.21 8.14
CA LEU A 97 -8.77 9.78 8.06
C LEU A 97 -7.59 9.35 8.93
N LEU A 98 -6.51 10.12 8.99
CA LEU A 98 -5.38 9.85 9.90
C LEU A 98 -5.84 9.85 11.36
N CYS A 99 -6.67 10.83 11.76
CA CYS A 99 -7.25 10.84 13.11
C CYS A 99 -8.11 9.60 13.38
N ILE A 100 -8.95 9.19 12.41
CA ILE A 100 -9.79 8.00 12.54
C ILE A 100 -8.93 6.72 12.65
N MET A 101 -7.93 6.58 11.78
CA MET A 101 -6.98 5.46 11.82
C MET A 101 -6.25 5.41 13.16
N GLY A 102 -5.82 6.56 13.69
CA GLY A 102 -5.19 6.68 15.01
C GLY A 102 -6.12 6.28 16.16
N ILE A 103 -7.41 6.66 16.11
CA ILE A 103 -8.41 6.23 17.10
C ILE A 103 -8.60 4.72 17.05
N ILE A 104 -8.70 4.13 15.86
CA ILE A 104 -8.82 2.67 15.69
C ILE A 104 -7.57 1.96 16.23
N CYS A 105 -6.37 2.48 15.95
CA CYS A 105 -5.11 1.93 16.45
C CYS A 105 -4.92 2.12 17.96
N SER A 106 -5.66 3.04 18.58
CA SER A 106 -5.69 3.23 20.04
C SER A 106 -6.60 2.22 20.76
N LEU A 107 -7.34 1.38 20.03
CA LEU A 107 -8.14 0.30 20.61
C LEU A 107 -7.25 -0.80 21.21
N THR A 108 -7.83 -1.62 22.09
CA THR A 108 -7.09 -2.72 22.72
C THR A 108 -6.50 -3.70 21.69
N THR A 109 -5.33 -4.26 21.99
CA THR A 109 -4.61 -5.23 21.14
C THR A 109 -5.49 -6.42 20.73
N LYS A 110 -6.42 -6.85 21.58
CA LYS A 110 -7.40 -7.92 21.28
C LYS A 110 -8.36 -7.53 20.15
N SER A 111 -8.85 -6.29 20.15
CA SER A 111 -9.75 -5.78 19.11
C SER A 111 -9.01 -5.63 17.79
N LEU A 112 -7.79 -5.08 17.81
CA LEU A 112 -6.95 -4.95 16.63
C LEU A 112 -6.61 -6.29 16.00
N HIS A 113 -6.20 -7.27 16.81
CA HIS A 113 -5.93 -8.63 16.34
C HIS A 113 -7.16 -9.24 15.66
N ARG A 114 -8.36 -9.08 16.24
CA ARG A 114 -9.60 -9.58 15.64
C ARG A 114 -9.90 -8.91 14.30
N ILE A 115 -9.72 -7.60 14.20
CA ILE A 115 -9.93 -6.84 12.94
C ILE A 115 -8.97 -7.34 11.85
N ILE A 116 -7.68 -7.46 12.16
CA ILE A 116 -6.65 -7.89 11.20
C ILE A 116 -6.91 -9.33 10.73
N LEU A 117 -7.32 -10.23 11.64
CA LEU A 117 -7.59 -11.62 11.31
C LEU A 117 -8.74 -11.78 10.30
N TRP A 118 -9.81 -10.99 10.44
CA TRP A 118 -10.91 -10.97 9.46
C TRP A 118 -10.54 -10.24 8.18
N PHE A 119 -9.66 -9.25 8.26
CA PHE A 119 -9.28 -8.44 7.12
C PHE A 119 -8.45 -9.21 6.08
N ALA A 120 -7.51 -10.05 6.50
CA ALA A 120 -6.66 -10.82 5.58
C ALA A 120 -7.46 -11.66 4.54
N PRO A 121 -8.45 -12.50 4.93
CA PRO A 121 -9.26 -13.23 3.96
C PRO A 121 -10.17 -12.29 3.14
N ILE A 122 -10.69 -11.21 3.72
CA ILE A 122 -11.50 -10.23 2.97
C ILE A 122 -10.67 -9.58 1.87
N ASN A 123 -9.41 -9.22 2.14
CA ASN A 123 -8.51 -8.65 1.15
C ASN A 123 -8.30 -9.62 -0.02
N ILE A 124 -7.93 -10.88 0.27
CA ILE A 124 -7.71 -11.90 -0.76
C ILE A 124 -8.98 -12.14 -1.59
N LEU A 125 -10.13 -12.31 -0.92
CA LEU A 125 -11.40 -12.53 -1.60
C LEU A 125 -11.84 -11.31 -2.42
N ALA A 126 -11.63 -10.09 -1.92
CA ALA A 126 -11.94 -8.87 -2.63
C ALA A 126 -11.03 -8.70 -3.86
N SER A 127 -9.72 -8.96 -3.75
CA SER A 127 -8.80 -8.91 -4.89
C SER A 127 -9.19 -9.91 -5.97
N ILE A 128 -9.45 -11.17 -5.61
CA ILE A 128 -9.91 -12.19 -6.56
C ILE A 128 -11.26 -11.80 -7.16
N GLY A 129 -12.21 -11.36 -6.33
CA GLY A 129 -13.54 -10.96 -6.76
C GLY A 129 -13.52 -9.78 -7.72
N ILE A 130 -12.69 -8.77 -7.45
CA ILE A 130 -12.49 -7.62 -8.35
C ILE A 130 -11.88 -8.07 -9.68
N CYS A 131 -10.87 -8.94 -9.67
CA CYS A 131 -10.30 -9.47 -10.90
C CYS A 131 -11.34 -10.22 -11.74
N ILE A 132 -12.11 -11.12 -11.13
CA ILE A 132 -13.18 -11.85 -11.82
C ILE A 132 -14.24 -10.90 -12.35
N ALA A 133 -14.70 -9.94 -11.54
CA ALA A 133 -15.71 -8.98 -11.94
C ALA A 133 -15.23 -8.11 -13.12
N LEU A 134 -13.99 -7.62 -13.10
CA LEU A 134 -13.41 -6.89 -14.24
C LEU A 134 -13.37 -7.77 -15.50
N LEU A 135 -12.90 -9.02 -15.38
CA LEU A 135 -12.82 -9.93 -16.52
C LEU A 135 -14.19 -10.37 -17.06
N VAL A 136 -15.24 -10.40 -16.24
CA VAL A 136 -16.58 -10.77 -16.71
C VAL A 136 -17.30 -9.56 -17.29
N LEU A 137 -17.20 -8.40 -16.65
CA LEU A 137 -17.98 -7.23 -16.99
C LEU A 137 -17.39 -6.43 -18.16
N THR A 138 -16.08 -6.45 -18.38
CA THR A 138 -15.47 -5.73 -19.51
C THR A 138 -15.80 -6.41 -20.84
N PRO A 139 -16.56 -5.76 -21.76
CA PRO A 139 -16.99 -6.40 -23.01
C PRO A 139 -15.85 -6.53 -24.04
N ASN A 140 -14.98 -5.52 -24.15
CA ASN A 140 -13.86 -5.50 -25.08
C ASN A 140 -12.54 -5.53 -24.31
N LYS A 141 -11.80 -6.63 -24.42
CA LYS A 141 -10.50 -6.79 -23.75
C LYS A 141 -9.35 -6.51 -24.70
N GLN A 142 -8.25 -6.01 -24.15
CA GLN A 142 -7.02 -5.85 -24.91
C GLN A 142 -6.44 -7.21 -25.32
N SER A 143 -5.71 -7.22 -26.43
CA SER A 143 -4.98 -8.40 -26.86
C SER A 143 -3.85 -8.73 -25.89
N ALA A 144 -3.55 -10.02 -25.71
CA ALA A 144 -2.40 -10.46 -24.90
C ALA A 144 -1.07 -9.89 -25.44
N HIS A 145 -0.97 -9.71 -26.75
CA HIS A 145 0.18 -9.04 -27.36
C HIS A 145 0.33 -7.61 -26.82
N TRP A 146 -0.75 -6.82 -26.83
CA TRP A 146 -0.70 -5.47 -26.28
C TRP A 146 -0.29 -5.44 -24.80
N VAL A 147 -0.87 -6.32 -23.97
CA VAL A 147 -0.58 -6.36 -22.53
C VAL A 147 0.89 -6.68 -22.21
N PHE A 148 1.52 -7.59 -22.96
CA PHE A 148 2.88 -8.04 -22.63
C PHE A 148 3.99 -7.40 -23.47
N THR A 149 3.68 -6.80 -24.63
CA THR A 149 4.71 -6.26 -25.53
C THR A 149 4.61 -4.75 -25.76
N ASN A 150 3.47 -4.12 -25.47
CA ASN A 150 3.33 -2.70 -25.73
C ASN A 150 3.89 -1.87 -24.57
N VAL A 151 4.86 -1.01 -24.88
CA VAL A 151 5.40 -0.03 -23.94
C VAL A 151 5.09 1.36 -24.47
N THR A 152 4.19 2.06 -23.77
CA THR A 152 3.83 3.44 -24.05
C THR A 152 4.78 4.38 -23.32
N ASP A 153 5.25 5.41 -24.02
CA ASP A 153 6.06 6.45 -23.40
C ASP A 153 5.15 7.52 -22.80
N GLY A 154 5.08 7.58 -21.47
CA GLY A 154 4.37 8.60 -20.72
C GLY A 154 5.31 9.52 -19.93
N SER A 155 6.62 9.35 -20.07
CA SER A 155 7.61 10.07 -19.25
C SER A 155 7.79 11.53 -19.65
N GLY A 156 7.57 11.87 -20.93
CA GLY A 156 7.93 13.16 -21.51
C GLY A 156 9.41 13.26 -21.93
N TRP A 157 10.21 12.21 -21.70
CA TRP A 157 11.64 12.16 -22.04
C TRP A 157 11.91 11.44 -23.37
N HIS A 158 10.85 11.14 -24.15
CA HIS A 158 10.92 10.49 -25.46
C HIS A 158 11.68 9.15 -25.44
N SER A 159 11.73 8.47 -24.29
CA SER A 159 12.45 7.22 -24.07
C SER A 159 11.55 6.16 -23.43
N LYS A 160 11.21 5.14 -24.22
CA LYS A 160 10.44 3.98 -23.75
C LYS A 160 11.17 3.19 -22.65
N ALA A 161 12.50 3.12 -22.73
CA ALA A 161 13.30 2.45 -21.71
C ALA A 161 13.22 3.18 -20.36
N PHE A 162 13.24 4.52 -20.39
CA PHE A 162 13.08 5.32 -19.18
C PHE A 162 11.68 5.20 -18.59
N SER A 163 10.63 5.29 -19.43
CA SER A 163 9.23 5.02 -19.01
C SER A 163 9.06 3.64 -18.39
N PHE A 164 9.69 2.61 -18.95
CA PHE A 164 9.68 1.26 -18.38
C PHE A 164 10.32 1.21 -16.99
N LEU A 165 11.47 1.88 -16.81
CA LEU A 165 12.15 1.95 -15.52
C LEU A 165 11.34 2.72 -14.47
N LEU A 166 10.64 3.78 -14.86
CA LEU A 166 9.74 4.54 -13.97
C LEU A 166 8.59 3.67 -13.44
N GLY A 167 8.11 2.69 -14.22
CA GLY A 167 7.09 1.74 -13.78
C GLY A 167 7.50 0.94 -12.52
N PHE A 168 8.79 0.69 -12.31
CA PHE A 168 9.27 -0.03 -11.12
C PHE A 168 9.06 0.75 -9.82
N ILE A 169 8.87 2.07 -9.88
CA ILE A 169 8.60 2.89 -8.69
C ILE A 169 7.28 2.48 -8.03
N ALA A 170 6.25 2.19 -8.83
CA ALA A 170 4.95 1.73 -8.31
C ALA A 170 5.08 0.38 -7.56
N VAL A 171 5.91 -0.53 -8.09
CA VAL A 171 6.18 -1.82 -7.45
C VAL A 171 7.03 -1.65 -6.19
N ALA A 172 8.02 -0.76 -6.23
CA ALA A 172 8.85 -0.45 -5.06
C ALA A 172 8.03 0.15 -3.90
N TRP A 173 7.01 0.96 -4.20
CA TRP A 173 6.09 1.49 -3.21
C TRP A 173 5.15 0.42 -2.63
N THR A 174 4.57 -0.42 -3.49
CA THR A 174 3.58 -1.44 -3.09
C THR A 174 4.21 -2.62 -2.35
N MET A 175 5.45 -2.97 -2.68
CA MET A 175 6.21 -3.99 -1.96
C MET A 175 7.19 -3.31 -0.99
N THR A 176 6.68 -2.94 0.18
CA THR A 176 7.46 -2.39 1.30
C THR A 176 7.04 -3.05 2.62
N ASP A 177 7.59 -2.61 3.74
CA ASP A 177 7.20 -3.02 5.11
C ASP A 177 7.44 -4.52 5.40
N TYR A 178 8.53 -5.07 4.82
CA TYR A 178 8.95 -6.45 5.05
C TYR A 178 9.37 -6.71 6.51
N ASP A 179 9.71 -5.65 7.24
CA ASP A 179 10.07 -5.65 8.64
C ASP A 179 8.87 -5.50 9.59
N GLY A 180 7.63 -5.39 9.07
CA GLY A 180 6.42 -5.29 9.90
C GLY A 180 6.26 -6.41 10.93
N THR A 181 6.71 -7.64 10.60
CA THR A 181 6.69 -8.79 11.54
C THR A 181 7.66 -8.61 12.72
N THR A 182 8.71 -7.79 12.57
CA THR A 182 9.70 -7.54 13.61
C THR A 182 9.14 -6.72 14.76
N HIS A 183 8.31 -5.73 14.44
CA HIS A 183 7.62 -4.89 15.42
C HIS A 183 6.63 -5.66 16.30
N MET A 184 6.21 -6.85 15.86
CA MET A 184 5.27 -7.72 16.58
C MET A 184 5.95 -8.96 17.19
N SER A 185 7.27 -9.05 17.13
CA SER A 185 8.00 -10.24 17.56
C SER A 185 7.81 -10.56 19.05
N GLU A 186 7.75 -9.55 19.93
CA GLU A 186 7.52 -9.73 21.38
C GLU A 186 6.11 -10.26 21.71
N GLU A 187 5.14 -10.04 20.83
CA GLU A 187 3.76 -10.52 20.98
C GLU A 187 3.52 -11.86 20.25
N THR A 188 4.53 -12.37 19.53
CA THR A 188 4.41 -13.54 18.65
C THR A 188 5.06 -14.77 19.28
N HIS A 189 4.27 -15.84 19.44
CA HIS A 189 4.81 -17.13 19.86
C HIS A 189 5.78 -17.68 18.80
N ASP A 190 7.01 -18.01 19.19
CA ASP A 190 8.05 -18.56 18.31
C ASP A 190 8.40 -17.63 17.14
N ALA A 191 8.64 -16.35 17.45
CA ALA A 191 8.97 -15.31 16.46
C ALA A 191 10.21 -15.62 15.61
N ALA A 192 11.19 -16.37 16.14
CA ALA A 192 12.41 -16.76 15.44
C ALA A 192 12.15 -17.66 14.21
N VAL A 193 11.09 -18.46 14.25
CA VAL A 193 10.70 -19.35 13.14
C VAL A 193 9.52 -18.78 12.36
N ARG A 194 8.52 -18.25 13.07
CA ARG A 194 7.29 -17.75 12.44
C ARG A 194 7.47 -16.42 11.71
N GLY A 195 8.33 -15.53 12.22
CA GLY A 195 8.64 -14.25 11.58
C GLY A 195 9.20 -14.43 10.17
N PRO A 196 10.30 -15.18 9.98
CA PRO A 196 10.88 -15.43 8.66
C PRO A 196 9.90 -16.05 7.65
N VAL A 197 9.13 -17.05 8.09
CA VAL A 197 8.12 -17.69 7.25
C VAL A 197 7.01 -16.73 6.87
N ALA A 198 6.55 -15.90 7.81
CA ALA A 198 5.54 -14.87 7.54
C ALA A 198 6.03 -13.83 6.52
N ILE A 199 7.29 -13.38 6.62
CA ILE A 199 7.87 -12.44 5.65
C ILE A 199 7.88 -13.05 4.25
N GLN A 200 8.45 -14.26 4.10
CA GLN A 200 8.56 -14.89 2.78
C GLN A 200 7.18 -15.17 2.15
N THR A 201 6.25 -15.72 2.94
CA THR A 201 4.90 -16.00 2.46
C THR A 201 4.15 -14.72 2.09
N ALA A 202 4.25 -13.66 2.89
CA ALA A 202 3.63 -12.37 2.59
C ALA A 202 4.15 -11.78 1.28
N VAL A 203 5.48 -11.81 1.03
CA VAL A 203 6.07 -11.28 -0.20
C VAL A 203 5.61 -12.06 -1.43
N VAL A 204 5.60 -13.39 -1.35
CA VAL A 204 5.19 -14.26 -2.48
C VAL A 204 3.70 -14.09 -2.78
N VAL A 205 2.86 -14.13 -1.74
CA VAL A 205 1.40 -14.03 -1.89
C VAL A 205 1.00 -12.65 -2.41
N SER A 206 1.49 -11.57 -1.78
CA SER A 206 1.20 -10.20 -2.24
C SER A 206 1.75 -9.92 -3.63
N GLY A 207 2.93 -10.45 -3.97
CA GLY A 207 3.49 -10.35 -5.31
C GLY A 207 2.62 -11.05 -6.37
N ALA A 208 2.14 -12.26 -6.07
CA ALA A 208 1.28 -13.02 -6.98
C ALA A 208 -0.08 -12.35 -7.21
N PHE A 209 -0.74 -11.90 -6.14
CA PHE A 209 -2.03 -11.20 -6.25
C PHE A 209 -1.90 -9.81 -6.87
N GLY A 210 -0.85 -9.06 -6.52
CA GLY A 210 -0.54 -7.78 -7.16
C GLY A 210 -0.31 -7.94 -8.66
N TRP A 211 0.49 -8.93 -9.06
CA TRP A 211 0.71 -9.24 -10.48
C TRP A 211 -0.59 -9.62 -11.20
N MET A 212 -1.41 -10.49 -10.59
CA MET A 212 -2.72 -10.87 -11.14
C MET A 212 -3.63 -9.65 -11.34
N LEU A 213 -3.70 -8.75 -10.36
CA LEU A 213 -4.52 -7.54 -10.42
C LEU A 213 -4.01 -6.59 -11.52
N THR A 214 -2.70 -6.35 -11.60
CA THR A 214 -2.10 -5.50 -12.64
C THR A 214 -2.39 -6.04 -14.04
N VAL A 215 -2.15 -7.34 -14.26
CA VAL A 215 -2.42 -7.98 -15.56
C VAL A 215 -3.91 -7.87 -15.91
N THR A 216 -4.79 -8.11 -14.95
CA THR A 216 -6.24 -7.99 -15.14
C THR A 216 -6.64 -6.57 -15.52
N MET A 217 -6.13 -5.55 -14.82
CA MET A 217 -6.39 -4.15 -15.19
C MET A 217 -5.89 -3.85 -16.60
N CYS A 218 -4.70 -4.29 -16.98
CA CYS A 218 -4.18 -4.09 -18.34
C CYS A 218 -5.08 -4.70 -19.43
N PHE A 219 -5.65 -5.87 -19.19
CA PHE A 219 -6.63 -6.47 -20.12
C PHE A 219 -7.92 -5.68 -20.22
N CYS A 220 -8.31 -4.98 -19.16
CA CYS A 220 -9.56 -4.23 -19.06
C CYS A 220 -9.45 -2.77 -19.51
N ILE A 221 -8.27 -2.27 -19.88
CA ILE A 221 -8.11 -0.91 -20.44
C ILE A 221 -8.65 -0.89 -21.87
N THR A 222 -9.80 -0.28 -22.11
CA THR A 222 -10.38 -0.14 -23.46
C THR A 222 -9.69 0.96 -24.27
N ASP A 223 -9.53 2.15 -23.69
CA ASP A 223 -8.83 3.30 -24.29
C ASP A 223 -7.91 3.94 -23.24
N LEU A 224 -6.60 3.81 -23.47
CA LEU A 224 -5.59 4.34 -22.54
C LEU A 224 -5.63 5.86 -22.46
N GLU A 225 -5.86 6.58 -23.56
CA GLU A 225 -5.90 8.04 -23.54
C GLU A 225 -7.13 8.56 -22.79
N ALA A 226 -8.28 7.93 -23.02
CA ALA A 226 -9.52 8.28 -22.31
C ALA A 226 -9.39 8.03 -20.80
N VAL A 227 -8.78 6.92 -20.41
CA VAL A 227 -8.53 6.57 -19.00
C VAL A 227 -7.55 7.55 -18.34
N LEU A 228 -6.48 7.96 -19.04
CA LEU A 228 -5.51 8.92 -18.51
C LEU A 228 -6.06 10.35 -18.44
N LYS A 229 -6.94 10.74 -19.36
CA LYS A 229 -7.59 12.06 -19.37
C LYS A 229 -8.91 12.08 -18.59
N SER A 230 -9.24 10.99 -17.89
CA SER A 230 -10.53 10.86 -17.23
C SER A 230 -10.75 11.94 -16.15
N PRO A 231 -11.93 12.58 -16.11
CA PRO A 231 -12.28 13.56 -15.09
C PRO A 231 -12.46 12.94 -13.69
N THR A 232 -12.46 11.60 -13.56
CA THR A 232 -12.46 10.92 -12.26
C THR A 232 -11.19 11.21 -11.43
N GLY A 233 -10.10 11.65 -12.08
CA GLY A 233 -8.82 11.95 -11.44
C GLY A 233 -8.01 10.71 -11.01
N LEU A 234 -8.59 9.51 -11.10
CA LEU A 234 -7.96 8.24 -10.79
C LEU A 234 -8.21 7.23 -11.93
N PRO A 235 -7.20 6.89 -12.74
CA PRO A 235 -7.32 5.95 -13.86
C PRO A 235 -7.98 4.61 -13.49
N ALA A 236 -7.67 4.09 -12.30
CA ALA A 236 -8.28 2.87 -11.80
C ALA A 236 -9.81 3.01 -11.60
N ALA A 237 -10.28 4.16 -11.12
CA ALA A 237 -11.73 4.39 -10.95
C ALA A 237 -12.45 4.38 -12.29
N GLN A 238 -11.83 4.94 -13.35
CA GLN A 238 -12.38 4.90 -14.70
C GLN A 238 -12.50 3.47 -15.24
N ILE A 239 -11.46 2.65 -15.07
CA ILE A 239 -11.48 1.24 -15.53
C ILE A 239 -12.67 0.48 -14.87
N PHE A 240 -12.96 0.77 -13.61
CA PHE A 240 -14.05 0.13 -12.88
C PHE A 240 -15.42 0.60 -13.39
N LEU A 241 -15.56 1.89 -13.74
CA LEU A 241 -16.75 2.43 -14.41
C LEU A 241 -16.96 1.82 -15.79
N ASP A 242 -15.89 1.73 -16.60
CA ASP A 242 -15.96 1.21 -17.97
C ASP A 242 -16.34 -0.27 -17.99
N ALA A 243 -15.90 -1.03 -16.99
CA ALA A 243 -16.27 -2.44 -16.84
C ALA A 243 -17.70 -2.60 -16.31
N GLY A 244 -18.02 -2.00 -15.16
CA GLY A 244 -19.24 -2.31 -14.40
C GLY A 244 -20.35 -1.27 -14.46
N GLY A 245 -20.19 -0.20 -15.26
CA GLY A 245 -21.05 0.97 -15.23
C GLY A 245 -21.03 1.70 -13.89
N LYS A 246 -21.99 2.61 -13.68
CA LYS A 246 -22.07 3.43 -12.47
C LYS A 246 -22.25 2.57 -11.20
N THR A 247 -23.16 1.60 -11.24
CA THR A 247 -23.46 0.75 -10.07
C THR A 247 -22.38 -0.29 -9.80
N GLY A 248 -22.01 -1.11 -10.79
CA GLY A 248 -21.01 -2.16 -10.62
C GLY A 248 -19.62 -1.59 -10.31
N GLY A 249 -19.23 -0.53 -11.02
CA GLY A 249 -17.97 0.17 -10.80
C GLY A 249 -17.88 0.78 -9.40
N THR A 250 -18.95 1.42 -8.91
CA THR A 250 -18.98 1.98 -7.55
C THR A 250 -18.87 0.89 -6.48
N ILE A 251 -19.54 -0.27 -6.64
CA ILE A 251 -19.46 -1.37 -5.68
C ILE A 251 -18.02 -1.90 -5.60
N MET A 252 -17.41 -2.20 -6.74
CA MET A 252 -16.04 -2.70 -6.81
C MET A 252 -15.04 -1.68 -6.25
N TRP A 253 -15.25 -0.39 -6.55
CA TRP A 253 -14.44 0.70 -6.03
C TRP A 253 -14.57 0.84 -4.51
N SER A 254 -15.78 0.68 -3.97
CA SER A 254 -16.03 0.73 -2.53
C SER A 254 -15.28 -0.38 -1.79
N PHE A 255 -15.20 -1.59 -2.36
CA PHE A 255 -14.38 -2.66 -1.81
C PHE A 255 -12.89 -2.31 -1.85
N ALA A 256 -12.40 -1.72 -2.94
CA ALA A 256 -11.01 -1.27 -3.04
C ALA A 256 -10.68 -0.19 -1.99
N VAL A 257 -11.57 0.77 -1.78
CA VAL A 257 -11.45 1.79 -0.71
C VAL A 257 -11.40 1.15 0.67
N LEU A 258 -12.30 0.20 0.94
CA LEU A 258 -12.36 -0.49 2.23
C LEU A 258 -11.05 -1.25 2.50
N VAL A 259 -10.54 -1.96 1.49
CA VAL A 259 -9.27 -2.67 1.57
C VAL A 259 -8.11 -1.70 1.84
N GLN A 260 -8.03 -0.61 1.09
CA GLN A 260 -6.95 0.36 1.27
C GLN A 260 -7.00 1.04 2.65
N PHE A 261 -8.20 1.31 3.18
CA PHE A 261 -8.38 1.91 4.50
C PHE A 261 -7.83 1.00 5.62
N PHE A 262 -8.18 -0.28 5.60
CA PHE A 262 -7.67 -1.24 6.60
C PHE A 262 -6.18 -1.51 6.46
N THR A 263 -5.63 -1.49 5.23
CA THR A 263 -4.17 -1.51 5.02
C THR A 263 -3.52 -0.30 5.70
N GLY A 264 -4.12 0.89 5.59
CA GLY A 264 -3.68 2.09 6.29
C GLY A 264 -3.71 1.95 7.82
N CYS A 265 -4.75 1.33 8.38
CA CYS A 265 -4.80 1.01 9.81
C CYS A 265 -3.68 0.06 10.24
N SER A 266 -3.37 -0.96 9.43
CA SER A 266 -2.27 -1.90 9.73
C SER A 266 -0.91 -1.19 9.71
N ALA A 267 -0.67 -0.31 8.74
CA ALA A 267 0.55 0.48 8.66
C ALA A 267 0.68 1.47 9.83
N MET A 268 -0.42 2.14 10.22
CA MET A 268 -0.47 3.02 11.39
C MET A 268 -0.13 2.26 12.69
N LEU A 269 -0.58 1.01 12.81
CA LEU A 269 -0.24 0.17 13.96
C LEU A 269 1.27 -0.18 14.01
N ALA A 270 1.90 -0.41 12.87
CA ALA A 270 3.35 -0.62 12.80
C ALA A 270 4.12 0.65 13.17
N ASP A 271 3.74 1.80 12.60
CA ASP A 271 4.36 3.11 12.83
C ASP A 271 4.28 3.52 14.31
N THR A 272 3.13 3.35 14.95
CA THR A 272 2.96 3.66 16.39
C THR A 272 3.83 2.79 17.30
N ARG A 273 3.98 1.50 16.98
CA ARG A 273 4.88 0.59 17.72
C ARG A 273 6.34 0.97 17.53
N MET A 274 6.70 1.35 16.31
CA MET A 274 8.05 1.83 16.02
C MET A 274 8.35 3.13 16.79
N ALA A 275 7.42 4.09 16.77
CA ALA A 275 7.54 5.35 17.50
C ALA A 275 7.66 5.12 19.02
N TYR A 276 6.92 4.15 19.57
CA TYR A 276 7.05 3.76 20.98
C TYR A 276 8.43 3.18 21.30
N ALA A 277 8.96 2.28 20.47
CA ALA A 277 10.30 1.72 20.65
C ALA A 277 11.38 2.82 20.58
N PHE A 278 11.24 3.77 19.67
CA PHE A 278 12.11 4.94 19.53
C PHE A 278 12.09 5.87 20.75
N ALA A 279 10.90 6.11 21.31
CA ALA A 279 10.73 6.91 22.51
C ALA A 279 11.29 6.22 23.76
N ARG A 280 11.14 4.89 23.86
CA ARG A 280 11.68 4.09 24.98
C ARG A 280 13.21 4.13 25.04
N ASP A 281 13.85 4.17 23.89
CA ASP A 281 15.31 4.09 23.78
C ASP A 281 15.98 5.49 23.73
N ASP A 282 15.26 6.55 24.15
CA ASP A 282 15.70 7.96 24.15
C ASP A 282 16.29 8.43 22.81
N ALA A 283 15.77 7.89 21.70
CA ALA A 283 16.29 8.14 20.35
C ALA A 283 15.62 9.32 19.65
N LEU A 284 14.57 9.92 20.25
CA LEU A 284 13.85 11.07 19.70
C LEU A 284 14.51 12.40 20.12
N PRO A 285 14.40 13.45 19.28
CA PRO A 285 14.91 14.76 19.66
C PRO A 285 14.12 15.25 20.86
N PHE A 286 14.81 15.70 21.92
CA PHE A 286 14.23 16.14 23.18
C PHE A 286 13.61 15.04 24.07
N SER A 287 13.89 13.74 23.87
CA SER A 287 13.54 12.70 24.86
C SER A 287 14.43 12.84 26.10
N LYS A 288 13.93 13.58 27.09
CA LYS A 288 14.42 13.64 28.47
C LYS A 288 13.24 13.83 29.40
#